data_AF-A0A0U1RH56-F1
#
_entry.id   AF-A0A0U1RH56-F1
#
_cell.length_a   1.000
_cell.length_b   1.000
_cell.length_c   1.000
_cell.angle_alpha   90.00
_cell.angle_beta   90.00
_cell.angle_gamma   90.00
#
_symmetry.space_group_name_H-M   'P 1'
#
loop_
_entity.id
_entity.type
_entity.pdbx_description
1 polymer ?
#
loop_
_entity_poly.entity_id
_entity_poly.type
_entity_poly.pdbx_seq_one_letter_code
_entity_poly.pdbx_strand_id
1 'polypeptide(L)' 'MEANVHNFNDRLSSKERIRFKHDGIEPQTWGEAIQLRIRKQETQKGVPEGWSKRFPNGSIYDVKVLRK' A
#
# COMPACT_ATOMS: atom_id res chain seq x y z
N MET A 1 -12.66 -14.59 12.21
CA MET A 1 -11.79 -13.40 12.04
C MET A 1 -12.69 -12.29 11.56
N GLU A 2 -12.78 -11.19 12.30
CA GLU A 2 -13.45 -9.97 11.82
C GLU A 2 -12.41 -9.13 11.06
N ALA A 3 -12.80 -8.65 9.88
CA ALA A 3 -11.98 -7.73 9.10
C ALA A 3 -12.37 -6.29 9.46
N ASN A 4 -11.41 -5.47 9.87
CA ASN A 4 -11.61 -4.02 9.92
C ASN A 4 -11.62 -3.48 8.50
N VAL A 5 -12.80 -3.07 8.03
CA VAL A 5 -13.00 -2.44 6.74
C VAL A 5 -12.95 -0.93 6.90
N HIS A 6 -12.11 -0.27 6.11
CA HIS A 6 -11.99 1.19 6.08
C HIS A 6 -12.37 1.72 4.70
N ASN A 7 -13.08 2.84 4.67
CA ASN A 7 -13.37 3.55 3.43
C ASN A 7 -12.13 4.30 2.94
N PHE A 8 -12.10 4.61 1.64
CA PHE A 8 -10.98 5.32 1.02
C PHE A 8 -10.65 6.66 1.70
N ASN A 9 -11.68 7.42 2.09
CA ASN A 9 -11.54 8.73 2.69
C ASN A 9 -11.40 8.70 4.22
N ASP A 10 -11.40 7.52 4.83
CA ASP A 10 -11.26 7.41 6.29
C ASP A 10 -9.89 7.92 6.70
N ARG A 11 -9.88 8.83 7.68
CA ARG A 11 -8.65 9.42 8.20
C ARG A 11 -7.86 8.41 9.01
N LEU A 12 -6.54 8.46 8.85
CA LEU A 12 -5.60 7.71 9.66
C LEU A 12 -5.34 8.42 10.98
N SER A 13 -5.22 7.64 12.05
CA SER A 13 -4.66 8.13 13.31
C SER A 13 -3.19 8.49 13.16
N SER A 14 -2.66 9.35 14.03
CA SER A 14 -1.25 9.76 13.99
C SER A 14 -0.27 8.58 13.99
N LYS A 15 -0.60 7.48 14.69
CA LYS A 15 0.22 6.26 14.72
C LYS A 15 0.24 5.55 13.36
N GLU A 16 -0.92 5.47 12.70
CA GLU A 16 -1.04 4.82 11.39
C GLU A 16 -0.34 5.64 10.30
N ARG A 17 -0.45 6.97 10.36
CA ARG A 17 0.26 7.87 9.44
C ARG A 17 1.78 7.64 9.46
N ILE A 18 2.36 7.51 10.65
CA ILE A 18 3.78 7.20 10.82
C ILE A 18 4.11 5.80 10.29
N ARG A 19 3.26 4.81 10.58
CA ARG A 19 3.45 3.42 10.14
C ARG A 19 3.44 3.29 8.61
N PHE A 20 2.57 4.03 7.94
CA PHE A 20 2.42 3.98 6.48
C PHE A 20 3.29 4.98 5.73
N LYS A 21 4.10 5.77 6.44
CA LYS A 21 5.06 6.69 5.83
C LYS A 21 6.02 5.95 4.90
N HIS A 22 6.18 6.46 3.69
CA HIS A 22 7.16 5.95 2.73
C HIS A 22 7.73 7.09 1.90
N ASP A 23 9.05 7.07 1.67
CA ASP A 23 9.79 8.10 0.92
C ASP A 23 9.49 9.54 1.36
N GLY A 24 9.36 9.74 2.68
CA GLY A 24 9.06 11.05 3.28
C GLY A 24 7.59 11.48 3.20
N ILE A 25 6.75 10.78 2.45
CA ILE A 25 5.32 11.08 2.31
C ILE A 25 4.53 10.39 3.42
N GLU A 26 3.74 11.17 4.16
CA GLU A 26 2.81 10.67 5.18
C GLU A 26 1.37 10.73 4.67
N PRO A 27 0.68 9.58 4.52
CA PRO A 27 -0.71 9.58 4.12
C PRO A 27 -1.59 10.18 5.22
N GLN A 28 -2.69 10.82 4.85
CA GLN A 28 -3.73 11.31 5.75
C GLN A 28 -4.93 10.37 5.80
N THR A 29 -5.17 9.61 4.73
CA THR A 29 -6.30 8.69 4.60
C THR A 29 -5.85 7.25 4.31
N TRP A 30 -6.75 6.30 4.56
CA TRP A 30 -6.53 4.90 4.19
C TRP A 30 -6.29 4.72 2.69
N GLY A 31 -7.02 5.47 1.84
CA GLY A 31 -6.84 5.47 0.40
C GLY A 31 -5.44 5.89 -0.04
N GLU A 32 -4.93 6.98 0.53
CA GLU A 32 -3.57 7.46 0.28
C GLU A 32 -2.51 6.44 0.75
N ALA A 33 -2.72 5.82 1.91
CA ALA A 33 -1.81 4.79 2.42
C ALA A 33 -1.75 3.55 1.51
N ILE A 34 -2.90 3.13 0.96
CA ILE A 34 -2.95 2.02 0.00
C ILE A 34 -2.17 2.38 -1.27
N GLN A 35 -2.37 3.59 -1.81
CA GLN A 35 -1.63 4.05 -2.99
C GLN A 35 -0.12 4.09 -2.75
N LEU A 36 0.33 4.60 -1.59
CA LEU A 36 1.74 4.57 -1.21
C LEU A 36 2.29 3.15 -1.11
N ARG A 37 1.50 2.22 -0.56
CA ARG A 37 1.89 0.81 -0.45
C ARG A 37 2.03 0.15 -1.83
N ILE A 38 1.12 0.44 -2.77
CA ILE A 38 1.19 -0.09 -4.13
C ILE A 38 2.45 0.42 -4.84
N ARG A 39 2.73 1.72 -4.76
CA ARG A 39 3.96 2.31 -5.30
C ARG A 39 5.22 1.67 -4.70
N LYS A 40 5.24 1.49 -3.38
CA LYS A 40 6.32 0.77 -2.69
C LYS A 40 6.47 -0.67 -3.17
N GLN A 41 5.37 -1.32 -3.54
CA GLN A 41 5.40 -2.69 -4.02
C GLN A 41 6.00 -2.76 -5.43
N GLU A 42 5.69 -1.82 -6.31
CA GLU A 42 6.27 -1.77 -7.66
C GLU A 42 7.80 -1.69 -7.66
N THR A 43 8.40 -1.03 -6.66
CA THR A 43 9.86 -0.90 -6.56
C THR A 43 10.56 -2.15 -6.01
N GLN A 44 9.80 -3.16 -5.58
CA GLN A 44 10.36 -4.37 -4.97
C GLN A 44 10.82 -5.39 -6.01
N LYS A 45 11.98 -6.00 -5.76
CA LYS A 45 12.53 -7.05 -6.62
C LYS A 45 11.60 -8.27 -6.65
N GLY A 46 11.28 -8.72 -7.86
CA GLY A 46 10.36 -9.85 -8.08
C GLY A 46 8.91 -9.45 -8.32
N VAL A 47 8.58 -8.16 -8.20
CA VAL A 47 7.26 -7.65 -8.63
C VAL A 47 7.29 -7.44 -10.15
N PRO A 48 6.34 -8.02 -10.91
CA PRO A 48 6.30 -7.85 -12.36
C PRO A 48 6.16 -6.38 -12.77
N GLU A 49 6.76 -6.02 -13.90
CA GLU A 49 6.59 -4.68 -14.46
C GLU A 49 5.10 -4.43 -14.78
N GLY A 50 4.60 -3.24 -14.43
CA GLY A 50 3.19 -2.88 -14.61
C GLY A 50 2.23 -3.57 -13.65
N TRP A 51 2.71 -4.16 -12.54
CA TRP A 51 1.87 -4.82 -11.54
C TRP A 51 0.74 -3.91 -11.02
N SER A 52 1.04 -2.64 -10.73
CA SER A 52 0.03 -1.66 -10.32
C SER A 52 -0.91 -1.22 -11.43
N LYS A 53 -0.49 -1.29 -12.70
CA LYS A 53 -1.39 -1.06 -13.84
C LYS A 53 -2.45 -2.16 -13.91
N ARG A 54 -2.05 -3.40 -13.61
CA ARG A 54 -2.98 -4.54 -13.52
C ARG A 54 -3.82 -4.51 -12.25
N PHE A 55 -3.24 -4.05 -11.14
CA PHE A 55 -3.88 -4.00 -9.81
C PHE A 55 -3.79 -2.59 -9.21
N PRO A 56 -4.59 -1.63 -9.70
CA PRO A 56 -4.49 -0.21 -9.32
C PRO A 56 -4.89 0.06 -7.87
N ASN A 57 -5.65 -0.84 -7.26
CA ASN A 57 -6.12 -0.76 -5.87
C ASN A 57 -5.43 -1.79 -4.97
N GLY A 58 -4.35 -2.41 -5.46
CA GLY A 58 -3.66 -3.50 -4.77
C GLY A 58 -4.11 -4.86 -5.27
N SER A 59 -3.23 -5.83 -5.11
CA SER A 59 -3.45 -7.21 -5.53
C SER A 59 -3.87 -8.07 -4.34
N ILE A 60 -4.83 -8.96 -4.55
CA ILE A 60 -5.15 -10.05 -3.63
C ILE A 60 -4.16 -11.23 -3.74
N TYR A 61 -3.36 -11.25 -4.81
CA TYR A 61 -2.27 -12.19 -4.99
C TYR A 61 -0.98 -11.64 -4.40
N ASP A 62 -0.28 -12.47 -3.64
CA ASP A 62 1.06 -12.17 -3.17
C ASP A 62 2.08 -12.37 -4.30
N VAL A 63 2.68 -11.28 -4.75
CA VAL A 63 3.89 -11.34 -5.56
C VAL A 63 5.02 -11.91 -4.70
N LYS A 64 5.80 -12.84 -5.28
CA LYS A 64 7.02 -13.33 -4.64
C LYS A 64 8.05 -12.21 -4.60
N VAL A 65 7.96 -11.37 -3.57
CA VAL A 65 8.97 -10.37 -3.26
C VAL A 65 10.24 -11.12 -2.88
N LEU A 66 11.25 -11.05 -3.73
CA LEU A 66 12.55 -11.61 -3.43
C LEU A 66 13.23 -10.63 -2.48
N ARG A 67 13.35 -11.00 -1.20
CA ARG A 67 14.14 -10.22 -0.25
C ARG A 67 15.58 -10.12 -0.77
N LYS A 68 16.11 -8.90 -0.75
CA LYS A 68 17.51 -8.63 -1.07
C LYS A 68 18.40 -9.16 0.04
#